data_AF-A0A2V2YXA2-F1
#
_entry.id   AF-A0A2V2YXA2-F1
#
_cell.length_a   1.000
_cell.length_b   1.000
_cell.length_c   1.000
_cell.angle_alpha   90.00
_cell.angle_beta   90.00
_cell.angle_gamma   90.00
#
_symmetry.space_group_name_H-M   'P 1'
#
loop_
_entity.id
_entity.type
_entity.pdbx_description
1 polymer ?
#
loop_
_entity_poly.entity_id
_entity_poly.type
_entity_poly.pdbx_seq_one_letter_code
_entity_poly.pdbx_strand_id
1 'polypeptide(L)'
;MDFIAIDFETANSNRSSACSIGLVEVQGGKIVNKIHWLINPLQPFDAVNIGIHGITPAMVRDMPSFVELWPRIREKIEGKPIVAHNASFDMSVLRYCLDNGYIEYPNLEYYCTYQLSKRLTPDLPSYRLNDLAEINNIPLNHHNALDDANACALLLMKLLSMHHADSPRTLSSSFGFKIGKLYNGGYTPFSAPSAKKAKKTVSSESAPAPRHSGTHLIRGQKIGISNPNNRLLVEVEWNLLNPDMDIDASSFLLHLNGTCEQDGDCIFYGNPDHRSGSVVYTKINTNKAHFQIDFNRMDLHVQRLAFALSIYEDEERNHCFDQVSEIMIRLIHPSAHQEIAYFNFGEELTKQTAIIIGELYRYQSEWKFNPIGQGYFGGLHALCLDYGLEVEHTLPEVAAGNHGRENR
;
A
#
# COMPACT_ATOMS: atom_id res chain seq x y z
N MET A 1 25.90 6.89 -11.24
CA MET A 1 24.67 7.13 -10.47
C MET A 1 23.70 7.91 -11.34
N ASP A 2 22.87 7.20 -12.10
CA ASP A 2 21.91 7.80 -13.03
C ASP A 2 20.50 7.29 -12.70
N PHE A 3 19.56 8.21 -12.48
CA PHE A 3 18.17 7.90 -12.15
C PHE A 3 17.31 9.16 -12.23
N ILE A 4 15.99 9.00 -12.16
CA ILE A 4 15.02 10.09 -12.01
C ILE A 4 14.26 9.90 -10.70
N ALA A 5 14.31 10.88 -9.82
CA ALA A 5 13.40 10.92 -8.68
C ALA A 5 12.09 11.58 -9.10
N ILE A 6 10.96 11.01 -8.69
CA ILE A 6 9.64 11.57 -8.94
C ILE A 6 8.84 11.67 -7.65
N ASP A 7 7.87 12.57 -7.66
CA ASP A 7 6.86 12.72 -6.61
C ASP A 7 5.58 13.31 -7.22
N PHE A 8 4.43 12.86 -6.74
CA PHE A 8 3.11 13.34 -7.17
C PHE A 8 2.33 13.99 -6.04
N GLU A 9 1.57 15.03 -6.39
CA GLU A 9 0.45 15.50 -5.59
C GLU A 9 -0.88 15.14 -6.26
N THR A 10 -1.91 14.89 -5.46
CA THR A 10 -3.25 14.49 -5.93
C THR A 10 -4.30 15.51 -5.49
N ALA A 11 -5.28 15.78 -6.33
CA ALA A 11 -6.35 16.74 -6.03
C ALA A 11 -7.36 16.21 -5.00
N ASN A 12 -7.57 14.90 -4.96
CA ASN A 12 -8.52 14.23 -4.06
C ASN A 12 -8.05 12.79 -3.79
N SER A 13 -8.88 11.98 -3.12
CA SER A 13 -8.53 10.58 -2.79
C SER A 13 -8.34 9.66 -4.01
N ASN A 14 -8.82 10.02 -5.20
CA ASN A 14 -8.64 9.24 -6.42
C ASN A 14 -7.20 9.35 -6.93
N ARG A 15 -6.51 8.22 -7.10
CA ARG A 15 -5.14 8.16 -7.61
C ARG A 15 -4.96 8.67 -9.04
N SER A 16 -6.02 8.72 -9.84
CA SER A 16 -5.99 9.34 -11.18
C SER A 16 -6.07 10.88 -11.14
N SER A 17 -6.17 11.49 -9.96
CA SER A 17 -6.36 12.95 -9.78
C SER A 17 -5.05 13.73 -9.66
N ALA A 18 -3.95 13.23 -10.24
CA ALA A 18 -2.66 13.92 -10.22
C ALA A 18 -2.82 15.40 -10.62
N CYS A 19 -2.42 16.30 -9.72
CA CYS A 19 -2.54 17.75 -9.91
C CYS A 19 -1.16 18.43 -10.00
N SER A 20 -0.10 17.71 -9.64
CA SER A 20 1.28 18.15 -9.80
C SER A 20 2.21 16.94 -9.85
N ILE A 21 3.31 17.08 -10.59
CA ILE A 21 4.40 16.09 -10.63
C ILE A 21 5.75 16.82 -10.62
N GLY A 22 6.66 16.35 -9.77
CA GLY A 22 8.05 16.78 -9.73
C GLY A 22 8.97 15.70 -10.28
N LEU A 23 9.94 16.07 -11.12
CA LEU A 23 11.00 15.18 -11.61
C LEU A 23 12.36 15.81 -11.31
N VAL A 24 13.27 15.02 -10.77
CA VAL A 24 14.68 15.40 -10.58
C VAL A 24 15.57 14.39 -11.26
N GLU A 25 16.26 14.84 -12.30
CA GLU A 25 17.18 14.00 -13.07
C GLU A 25 18.57 14.07 -12.47
N VAL A 26 19.11 12.89 -12.14
CA VAL A 26 20.48 12.72 -11.65
C VAL A 26 21.28 11.99 -12.74
N GLN A 27 22.41 12.57 -13.12
CA GLN A 27 23.38 11.97 -14.04
C GLN A 27 24.78 12.14 -13.45
N GLY A 28 25.56 11.06 -13.43
CA GLY A 28 26.91 11.07 -12.86
C GLY A 28 26.95 11.49 -11.38
N GLY A 29 25.89 11.20 -10.62
CA GLY A 29 25.78 11.57 -9.20
C GLY A 29 25.56 13.06 -8.95
N LYS A 30 25.13 13.81 -9.97
CA LYS A 30 24.77 15.23 -9.85
C LYS A 30 23.36 15.43 -10.36
N ILE A 31 22.61 16.31 -9.70
CA ILE A 31 21.33 16.78 -10.22
C ILE A 31 21.63 17.65 -11.44
N VAL A 32 21.15 17.21 -12.62
CA VAL A 32 21.35 17.91 -13.89
C VAL A 32 20.11 18.61 -14.38
N ASN A 33 18.93 18.20 -13.91
CA ASN A 33 17.67 18.80 -14.29
C ASN A 33 16.62 18.69 -13.18
N LYS A 34 15.72 19.67 -13.14
CA LYS A 34 14.58 19.75 -12.22
C LYS A 34 13.38 20.21 -13.03
N ILE A 35 12.34 19.41 -13.07
CA ILE A 35 11.15 19.68 -13.87
C ILE A 35 9.93 19.60 -12.95
N HIS A 36 9.07 20.60 -13.03
CA HIS A 36 7.80 20.62 -12.32
C HIS A 36 6.69 20.92 -13.31
N TRP A 37 5.61 20.16 -13.22
CA TRP A 37 4.39 20.43 -13.96
C TRP A 37 3.20 20.45 -13.02
N LEU A 38 2.39 21.49 -13.14
CA LEU A 38 1.00 21.45 -12.70
C LEU A 38 0.17 20.72 -13.74
N ILE A 39 -0.83 19.98 -13.26
CA ILE A 39 -1.68 19.13 -14.07
C ILE A 39 -3.13 19.51 -13.77
N ASN A 40 -3.95 19.67 -14.79
CA ASN A 40 -5.39 19.75 -14.61
C ASN A 40 -5.93 18.32 -14.46
N PRO A 41 -6.35 17.87 -13.27
CA PRO A 41 -6.82 16.50 -13.08
C PRO A 41 -8.19 16.25 -13.72
N LEU A 42 -8.88 17.30 -14.20
CA LEU A 42 -10.27 17.27 -14.67
C LEU A 42 -11.23 16.71 -13.60
N GLN A 43 -10.86 16.88 -12.33
CA GLN A 43 -11.55 16.34 -11.16
C GLN A 43 -11.67 17.42 -10.06
N PRO A 44 -12.63 17.28 -9.14
CA PRO A 44 -12.75 18.15 -7.96
C PRO A 44 -11.53 18.08 -7.06
N PHE A 45 -11.28 19.13 -6.28
CA PHE A 45 -10.24 19.15 -5.25
C PHE A 45 -10.87 19.01 -3.87
N ASP A 46 -10.32 18.12 -3.05
CA ASP A 46 -10.68 17.98 -1.64
C ASP A 46 -9.96 19.04 -0.81
N ALA A 47 -10.65 19.62 0.17
CA ALA A 47 -10.08 20.65 1.05
C ALA A 47 -8.84 20.15 1.81
N VAL A 48 -8.80 18.86 2.15
CA VAL A 48 -7.65 18.24 2.84
C VAL A 48 -6.41 18.25 1.94
N ASN A 49 -6.54 17.84 0.67
CA ASN A 49 -5.44 17.87 -0.29
C ASN A 49 -4.93 19.29 -0.54
N ILE A 50 -5.84 20.25 -0.76
CA ILE A 50 -5.46 21.68 -0.86
C ILE A 50 -4.70 22.14 0.39
N GLY A 51 -5.15 21.75 1.58
CA GLY A 51 -4.49 22.10 2.84
C GLY A 51 -3.09 21.51 2.99
N ILE A 52 -2.80 20.40 2.33
CA ILE A 52 -1.49 19.72 2.34
C ILE A 52 -0.51 20.45 1.41
N HIS A 53 -0.85 20.59 0.13
CA HIS A 53 0.10 21.03 -0.91
C HIS A 53 -0.14 22.47 -1.42
N GLY A 54 -1.25 23.11 -1.05
CA GLY A 54 -1.60 24.47 -1.47
C GLY A 54 -2.10 24.65 -2.92
N ILE A 55 -1.98 23.63 -3.78
CA ILE A 55 -2.50 23.66 -5.16
C ILE A 55 -4.03 23.78 -5.15
N THR A 56 -4.55 24.79 -5.84
CA THR A 56 -6.00 25.05 -5.95
C THR A 56 -6.53 24.76 -7.37
N PRO A 57 -7.84 24.52 -7.53
CA PRO A 57 -8.46 24.38 -8.85
C PRO A 57 -8.18 25.56 -9.80
N ALA A 58 -8.03 26.78 -9.25
CA ALA A 58 -7.74 27.97 -10.04
C ALA A 58 -6.32 27.95 -10.64
N MET A 59 -5.34 27.37 -9.94
CA MET A 59 -3.96 27.28 -10.41
C MET A 59 -3.78 26.32 -11.57
N VAL A 60 -4.60 25.26 -11.63
CA VAL A 60 -4.46 24.19 -12.63
C VAL A 60 -5.46 24.29 -13.77
N ARG A 61 -6.41 25.23 -13.73
CA ARG A 61 -7.52 25.32 -14.69
C ARG A 61 -7.07 25.31 -16.15
N ASP A 62 -6.02 26.07 -16.45
CA ASP A 62 -5.49 26.24 -17.81
C ASP A 62 -4.23 25.39 -18.06
N MET A 63 -3.89 24.49 -17.14
CA MET A 63 -2.78 23.54 -17.28
C MET A 63 -3.21 22.31 -18.08
N PRO A 64 -2.28 21.60 -18.74
CA PRO A 64 -2.61 20.38 -19.46
C PRO A 64 -3.14 19.29 -18.51
N SER A 65 -4.03 18.45 -19.02
CA SER A 65 -4.40 17.19 -18.37
C SER A 65 -3.24 16.21 -18.34
N PHE A 66 -3.33 15.18 -17.50
CA PHE A 66 -2.29 14.14 -17.45
C PHE A 66 -2.07 13.49 -18.83
N VAL A 67 -3.16 13.20 -19.56
CA VAL A 67 -3.12 12.59 -20.89
C VAL A 67 -2.36 13.47 -21.89
N GLU A 68 -2.62 14.78 -21.88
CA GLU A 68 -1.94 15.74 -22.76
C GLU A 68 -0.46 15.92 -22.40
N LEU A 69 -0.13 15.83 -21.10
CA LEU A 69 1.23 15.98 -20.60
C LEU A 69 2.06 14.69 -20.75
N TRP A 70 1.39 13.53 -20.82
CA TRP A 70 2.02 12.22 -20.80
C TRP A 70 3.16 12.03 -21.81
N PRO A 71 3.06 12.45 -23.09
CA PRO A 71 4.18 12.29 -24.03
C PRO A 71 5.49 12.92 -23.53
N ARG A 72 5.40 14.05 -22.82
CA ARG A 72 6.56 14.73 -22.23
C ARG A 72 7.08 14.03 -20.99
N ILE A 73 6.19 13.51 -20.14
CA ILE A 73 6.58 12.72 -18.96
C ILE A 73 7.27 11.41 -19.40
N ARG A 74 6.64 10.68 -20.33
CA ARG A 74 7.14 9.40 -20.86
C ARG A 74 8.53 9.54 -21.45
N GLU A 75 8.78 10.58 -22.25
CA GLU A 75 10.10 10.89 -22.81
C GLU A 75 11.17 10.97 -21.71
N LYS A 76 10.82 11.48 -20.52
CA LYS A 76 11.77 11.57 -19.41
C LYS A 76 12.00 10.24 -18.72
N ILE A 77 10.97 9.43 -18.50
CA ILE A 77 11.01 8.27 -17.59
C ILE A 77 11.16 6.90 -18.26
N GLU A 78 10.80 6.77 -19.55
CA GLU A 78 10.83 5.48 -20.27
C GLU A 78 12.25 4.87 -20.25
N GLY A 79 12.33 3.59 -19.84
CA GLY A 79 13.58 2.84 -19.77
C GLY A 79 14.55 3.29 -18.69
N LYS A 80 14.20 4.27 -17.85
CA LYS A 80 15.11 4.82 -16.82
C LYS A 80 14.80 4.29 -15.42
N PRO A 81 15.80 4.22 -14.52
CA PRO A 81 15.58 3.96 -13.10
C PRO A 81 14.77 5.09 -12.46
N ILE A 82 13.60 4.77 -11.91
CA ILE A 82 12.73 5.72 -11.21
C ILE A 82 12.84 5.55 -9.71
N VAL A 83 12.81 6.65 -8.98
CA VAL A 83 12.99 6.64 -7.53
C VAL A 83 11.91 7.51 -6.92
N ALA A 84 11.27 7.01 -5.86
CA ALA A 84 10.29 7.80 -5.12
C ALA A 84 10.36 7.47 -3.62
N HIS A 85 9.93 8.41 -2.79
CA HIS A 85 9.84 8.21 -1.35
C HIS A 85 8.45 7.70 -1.02
N ASN A 86 8.35 6.41 -0.62
CA ASN A 86 7.10 5.65 -0.61
C ASN A 86 6.55 5.36 -2.03
N ALA A 87 7.42 4.82 -2.89
CA ALA A 87 7.15 4.59 -4.31
C ALA A 87 5.86 3.82 -4.65
N SER A 88 5.26 3.05 -3.72
CA SER A 88 3.95 2.44 -3.97
C SER A 88 2.87 3.48 -4.27
N PHE A 89 2.90 4.62 -3.56
CA PHE A 89 2.00 5.73 -3.79
C PHE A 89 2.19 6.33 -5.18
N ASP A 90 3.40 6.80 -5.51
CA ASP A 90 3.66 7.49 -6.78
C ASP A 90 3.43 6.59 -7.99
N MET A 91 3.84 5.32 -7.88
CA MET A 91 3.58 4.36 -8.94
C MET A 91 2.09 4.07 -9.07
N SER A 92 1.30 4.08 -7.99
CA SER A 92 -0.16 3.96 -8.09
C SER A 92 -0.79 5.17 -8.77
N VAL A 93 -0.35 6.40 -8.47
CA VAL A 93 -0.83 7.62 -9.13
C VAL A 93 -0.54 7.58 -10.62
N LEU A 94 0.71 7.26 -10.99
CA LEU A 94 1.12 7.10 -12.39
C LEU A 94 0.25 6.06 -13.11
N ARG A 95 0.11 4.85 -12.55
CA ARG A 95 -0.70 3.77 -13.12
C ARG A 95 -2.15 4.19 -13.33
N TYR A 96 -2.80 4.75 -12.31
CA TYR A 96 -4.20 5.13 -12.38
C TYR A 96 -4.46 6.28 -13.36
N CYS A 97 -3.51 7.21 -13.50
CA CYS A 97 -3.60 8.24 -14.53
C CYS A 97 -3.52 7.64 -15.94
N LEU A 98 -2.65 6.64 -16.15
CA LEU A 98 -2.52 5.92 -17.41
C LEU A 98 -3.76 5.07 -17.72
N ASP A 99 -4.26 4.33 -16.74
CA ASP A 99 -5.47 3.50 -16.86
C ASP A 99 -6.69 4.36 -17.22
N ASN A 100 -6.88 5.48 -16.53
CA ASN A 100 -7.96 6.43 -16.80
C ASN A 100 -7.86 7.06 -18.19
N GLY A 101 -6.63 7.21 -18.72
CA GLY A 101 -6.38 7.69 -20.07
C GLY A 101 -6.42 6.62 -21.15
N TYR A 102 -6.59 5.34 -20.80
CA TYR A 102 -6.40 4.20 -21.69
C TYR A 102 -5.03 4.20 -22.38
N ILE A 103 -3.98 4.55 -21.63
CA ILE A 103 -2.60 4.71 -22.10
C ILE A 103 -1.76 3.51 -21.66
N GLU A 104 -0.94 2.99 -22.57
CA GLU A 104 0.03 1.94 -22.26
C GLU A 104 1.06 2.37 -21.21
N TYR A 105 1.42 1.43 -20.34
CA TYR A 105 2.42 1.68 -19.31
C TYR A 105 3.82 1.83 -19.92
N PRO A 106 4.67 2.68 -19.30
CA PRO A 106 6.08 2.72 -19.68
C PRO A 106 6.79 1.45 -19.20
N ASN A 107 7.86 1.06 -19.89
CA ASN A 107 8.76 0.04 -19.37
C ASN A 107 9.83 0.74 -18.54
N LEU A 108 9.81 0.52 -17.23
CA LEU A 108 10.80 1.10 -16.33
C LEU A 108 10.95 0.27 -15.06
N GLU A 109 12.04 0.52 -14.35
CA GLU A 109 12.25 -0.01 -13.01
C GLU A 109 12.10 1.10 -12.01
N TYR A 110 11.64 0.77 -10.80
CA TYR A 110 11.51 1.73 -9.73
C TYR A 110 12.00 1.24 -8.37
N TYR A 111 12.41 2.19 -7.55
CA TYR A 111 13.09 2.00 -6.27
C TYR A 111 12.45 2.88 -5.19
N CYS A 112 12.40 2.39 -3.95
CA CYS A 112 11.74 3.10 -2.85
C CYS A 112 12.75 3.55 -1.78
N THR A 113 12.97 4.87 -1.67
CA THR A 113 13.90 5.39 -0.65
C THR A 113 13.41 5.19 0.77
N TYR A 114 12.11 5.10 1.00
CA TYR A 114 11.54 4.77 2.32
C TYR A 114 11.97 3.39 2.79
N GLN A 115 11.76 2.36 1.95
CA GLN A 115 12.16 0.99 2.30
C GLN A 115 13.68 0.83 2.35
N LEU A 116 14.42 1.49 1.44
CA LEU A 116 15.88 1.50 1.49
C LEU A 116 16.37 2.12 2.80
N SER A 117 15.88 3.30 3.18
CA SER A 117 16.30 3.96 4.42
C SER A 117 16.01 3.08 5.63
N LYS A 118 14.83 2.47 5.72
CA LYS A 118 14.49 1.52 6.80
C LYS A 118 15.51 0.38 6.96
N ARG A 119 16.00 -0.14 5.84
CA ARG A 119 16.89 -1.30 5.85
C ARG A 119 18.36 -0.92 6.05
N LEU A 120 18.77 0.22 5.49
CA LEU A 120 20.16 0.65 5.39
C LEU A 120 20.59 1.52 6.57
N THR A 121 19.64 2.23 7.19
CA THR A 121 19.85 3.04 8.39
C THR A 121 18.89 2.58 9.49
N PRO A 122 19.06 1.37 10.05
CA PRO A 122 18.22 0.89 11.13
C PRO A 122 18.29 1.84 12.35
N ASP A 123 17.29 1.78 13.22
CA ASP A 123 17.22 2.51 14.50
C ASP A 123 16.87 4.01 14.42
N LEU A 124 16.49 4.53 13.25
CA LEU A 124 15.90 5.88 13.18
C LEU A 124 14.47 5.91 13.76
N PRO A 125 14.09 6.99 14.47
CA PRO A 125 12.76 7.09 15.10
C PRO A 125 11.62 7.21 14.08
N SER A 126 11.93 7.67 12.87
CA SER A 126 10.99 7.79 11.77
C SER A 126 11.72 7.73 10.43
N TYR A 127 10.98 7.33 9.40
CA TYR A 127 11.45 7.22 8.03
C TYR A 127 10.62 8.05 7.05
N ARG A 128 9.74 8.94 7.55
CA ARG A 128 9.03 9.89 6.68
C ARG A 128 10.05 10.82 6.02
N LEU A 129 9.71 11.31 4.82
CA LEU A 129 10.64 12.13 4.03
C LEU A 129 11.12 13.36 4.78
N ASN A 130 10.23 14.07 5.48
CA ASN A 130 10.55 15.25 6.26
C ASN A 130 11.54 14.96 7.40
N ASP A 131 11.34 13.89 8.16
CA ASP A 131 12.23 13.51 9.26
C ASP A 131 13.60 13.08 8.73
N LEU A 132 13.62 12.29 7.64
CA LEU A 132 14.88 11.91 6.99
C LEU A 132 15.57 13.13 6.38
N ALA A 133 14.84 14.06 5.78
CA ALA A 133 15.42 15.28 5.23
C ALA A 133 16.08 16.11 6.33
N GLU A 134 15.40 16.30 7.47
CA GLU A 134 15.94 17.00 8.64
C GLU A 134 17.21 16.33 9.17
N ILE A 135 17.17 15.02 9.46
CA ILE A 135 18.33 14.24 9.94
C ILE A 135 19.52 14.36 8.99
N ASN A 136 19.25 14.46 7.69
CA ASN A 136 20.27 14.49 6.66
C ASN A 136 20.67 15.92 6.22
N ASN A 137 20.13 16.96 6.86
CA ASN A 137 20.32 18.38 6.49
C ASN A 137 19.96 18.67 5.02
N ILE A 138 18.89 18.05 4.53
CA ILE A 138 18.35 18.23 3.18
C ILE A 138 17.24 19.30 3.27
N PRO A 139 17.34 20.41 2.51
CA PRO A 139 16.26 21.39 2.45
C PRO A 139 14.98 20.77 1.89
N LEU A 140 13.86 20.99 2.57
CA LEU A 140 12.55 20.48 2.16
C LEU A 140 11.47 21.52 2.46
N ASN A 141 10.75 21.91 1.42
CA ASN A 141 9.43 22.52 1.55
C ASN A 141 8.41 21.41 1.28
N HIS A 142 7.92 20.81 2.36
CA HIS A 142 7.16 19.57 2.29
C HIS A 142 5.81 19.78 1.61
N HIS A 143 5.35 18.80 0.82
CA HIS A 143 4.15 18.83 -0.01
C HIS A 143 4.26 19.75 -1.23
N ASN A 144 5.48 19.87 -1.73
CA ASN A 144 5.77 20.40 -3.05
C ASN A 144 6.44 19.29 -3.84
N ALA A 145 5.76 18.77 -4.86
CA ALA A 145 6.22 17.62 -5.64
C ALA A 145 7.68 17.76 -6.12
N LEU A 146 8.14 18.95 -6.52
CA LEU A 146 9.53 19.10 -6.96
C LEU A 146 10.52 19.05 -5.79
N ASP A 147 10.18 19.67 -4.68
CA ASP A 147 11.04 19.70 -3.49
C ASP A 147 11.10 18.32 -2.82
N ASP A 148 9.98 17.59 -2.76
CA ASP A 148 9.92 16.22 -2.26
C ASP A 148 10.69 15.25 -3.19
N ALA A 149 10.54 15.35 -4.52
CA ALA A 149 11.36 14.60 -5.47
C ALA A 149 12.86 14.93 -5.34
N ASN A 150 13.20 16.20 -5.11
CA ASN A 150 14.58 16.62 -4.88
C ASN A 150 15.15 16.05 -3.58
N ALA A 151 14.38 16.06 -2.49
CA ALA A 151 14.81 15.46 -1.23
C ALA A 151 14.98 13.94 -1.37
N CYS A 152 14.08 13.27 -2.09
CA CYS A 152 14.21 11.86 -2.43
C CYS A 152 15.50 11.57 -3.22
N ALA A 153 15.83 12.39 -4.23
CA ALA A 153 17.06 12.25 -5.00
C ALA A 153 18.32 12.40 -4.13
N LEU A 154 18.36 13.44 -3.30
CA LEU A 154 19.48 13.70 -2.38
C LEU A 154 19.63 12.57 -1.36
N LEU A 155 18.52 12.07 -0.81
CA LEU A 155 18.50 10.94 0.12
C LEU A 155 19.08 9.67 -0.54
N LEU A 156 18.63 9.34 -1.76
CA LEU A 156 19.18 8.18 -2.47
C LEU A 156 20.67 8.34 -2.77
N MET A 157 21.12 9.51 -3.25
CA MET A 157 22.55 9.76 -3.49
C MET A 157 23.37 9.58 -2.21
N LYS A 158 22.83 9.98 -1.05
CA LYS A 158 23.48 9.76 0.24
C LYS A 158 23.57 8.27 0.59
N LEU A 159 22.48 7.51 0.40
CA LEU A 159 22.50 6.06 0.60
C LEU A 159 23.48 5.36 -0.34
N LEU A 160 23.50 5.73 -1.62
CA LEU A 160 24.46 5.21 -2.60
C LEU A 160 25.91 5.51 -2.18
N SER A 161 26.19 6.74 -1.75
CA SER A 161 27.51 7.14 -1.27
C SER A 161 27.92 6.41 0.00
N MET A 162 27.01 6.25 0.97
CA MET A 162 27.27 5.59 2.24
C MET A 162 27.63 4.11 2.07
N HIS A 163 27.06 3.47 1.05
CA HIS A 163 27.25 2.05 0.76
C HIS A 163 28.14 1.79 -0.46
N HIS A 164 28.81 2.81 -1.00
CA HIS A 164 29.70 2.71 -2.16
C HIS A 164 29.06 2.00 -3.37
N ALA A 165 27.78 2.27 -3.64
CA ALA A 165 27.04 1.65 -4.75
C ALA A 165 26.89 2.63 -5.92
N ASP A 166 27.12 2.15 -7.15
CA ASP A 166 27.13 3.00 -8.34
C ASP A 166 25.74 3.30 -8.91
N SER A 167 24.73 2.50 -8.54
CA SER A 167 23.35 2.60 -9.03
C SER A 167 22.32 2.13 -8.00
N PRO A 168 21.04 2.59 -8.11
CA PRO A 168 19.95 2.10 -7.27
C PRO A 168 19.78 0.58 -7.37
N ARG A 169 19.91 0.02 -8.59
CA ARG A 169 19.89 -1.42 -8.85
C ARG A 169 20.92 -2.14 -8.01
N THR A 170 22.19 -1.73 -8.10
CA THR A 170 23.28 -2.38 -7.38
C THR A 170 23.05 -2.31 -5.88
N LEU A 171 22.69 -1.13 -5.36
CA LEU A 171 22.39 -0.95 -3.94
C LEU A 171 21.26 -1.89 -3.49
N SER A 172 20.12 -1.84 -4.17
CA SER A 172 18.97 -2.68 -3.86
C SER A 172 19.32 -4.17 -3.91
N SER A 173 19.98 -4.64 -4.97
CA SER A 173 20.38 -6.04 -5.11
C SER A 173 21.39 -6.48 -4.05
N SER A 174 22.37 -5.64 -3.69
CA SER A 174 23.34 -5.94 -2.62
C SER A 174 22.68 -6.13 -1.26
N PHE A 175 21.55 -5.46 -1.04
CA PHE A 175 20.71 -5.63 0.14
C PHE A 175 19.52 -6.56 -0.11
N GLY A 176 19.49 -7.34 -1.20
CA GLY A 176 18.48 -8.37 -1.46
C GLY A 176 17.05 -7.87 -1.75
N PHE A 177 16.87 -6.60 -2.08
CA PHE A 177 15.57 -6.06 -2.49
C PHE A 177 15.12 -6.64 -3.83
N LYS A 178 13.81 -6.88 -3.98
CA LYS A 178 13.17 -7.08 -5.27
C LYS A 178 12.91 -5.72 -5.91
N ILE A 179 13.35 -5.56 -7.15
CA ILE A 179 13.25 -4.30 -7.90
C ILE A 179 11.82 -4.16 -8.45
N GLY A 180 11.21 -3.00 -8.24
CA GLY A 180 9.89 -2.70 -8.77
C GLY A 180 9.95 -2.49 -10.28
N LYS A 181 8.91 -2.87 -11.01
CA LYS A 181 8.82 -2.69 -12.46
C LYS A 181 7.44 -2.20 -12.87
N LEU A 182 7.40 -1.29 -13.83
CA LEU A 182 6.23 -1.06 -14.66
C LEU A 182 6.54 -1.63 -16.05
N TYR A 183 5.56 -2.28 -16.66
CA TYR A 183 5.64 -2.82 -18.01
C TYR A 183 4.26 -2.80 -18.65
N ASN A 184 4.19 -2.99 -19.96
CA ASN A 184 2.90 -2.94 -20.64
C ASN A 184 1.91 -3.97 -20.06
N GLY A 185 0.79 -3.49 -19.54
CA GLY A 185 -0.26 -4.31 -18.95
C GLY A 185 -0.03 -4.78 -17.51
N GLY A 186 1.02 -4.33 -16.80
CA GLY A 186 1.24 -4.77 -15.44
C GLY A 186 2.36 -4.08 -14.67
N TYR A 187 2.56 -4.53 -13.43
CA TYR A 187 3.64 -4.05 -12.57
C TYR A 187 4.06 -5.10 -11.55
N THR A 188 5.28 -4.95 -11.00
CA THR A 188 5.73 -5.68 -9.82
C THR A 188 6.21 -4.69 -8.75
N PRO A 189 5.86 -4.88 -7.47
CA PRO A 189 6.25 -3.97 -6.40
C PRO A 189 7.74 -4.02 -6.08
N PHE A 190 8.29 -2.89 -5.62
CA PHE A 190 9.59 -2.84 -4.96
C PHE A 190 9.44 -3.35 -3.51
N SER A 191 10.25 -4.33 -3.09
CA SER A 191 10.12 -4.95 -1.77
C SER A 191 11.46 -5.34 -1.14
N ALA A 192 11.54 -5.28 0.19
CA ALA A 192 12.71 -5.67 0.98
C ALA A 192 13.02 -7.18 0.94
N PRO A 193 14.28 -7.59 1.20
CA PRO A 193 14.67 -8.99 1.41
C PRO A 193 14.04 -9.60 2.68
N SER A 194 13.84 -10.91 2.69
CA SER A 194 13.59 -11.70 3.90
C SER A 194 14.88 -11.83 4.75
N ALA A 195 14.81 -11.71 6.08
CA ALA A 195 15.99 -11.61 6.97
C ALA A 195 16.41 -12.95 7.62
N LYS A 196 17.71 -13.13 7.94
CA LYS A 196 18.28 -14.28 8.68
C LYS A 196 18.50 -13.98 10.19
N LYS A 197 18.29 -15.00 11.04
CA LYS A 197 18.14 -15.02 12.52
C LYS A 197 19.28 -14.47 13.41
N ALA A 198 18.88 -13.81 14.51
CA ALA A 198 19.60 -13.75 15.80
C ALA A 198 18.60 -13.71 16.99
N LYS A 199 18.96 -14.28 18.16
CA LYS A 199 18.10 -14.50 19.36
C LYS A 199 18.32 -13.46 20.47
N LYS A 200 17.26 -12.91 21.12
CA LYS A 200 16.95 -13.06 22.58
C LYS A 200 15.84 -12.12 23.15
N THR A 201 14.89 -12.77 23.87
CA THR A 201 14.15 -12.46 25.14
C THR A 201 13.45 -11.12 25.44
N VAL A 202 12.18 -11.23 25.87
CA VAL A 202 11.17 -10.17 26.14
C VAL A 202 10.74 -10.16 27.62
N SER A 203 10.35 -8.99 28.15
CA SER A 203 9.57 -8.81 29.40
C SER A 203 8.39 -7.86 29.16
N SER A 204 7.24 -8.14 29.79
CA SER A 204 5.90 -7.58 29.51
C SER A 204 5.32 -6.73 30.63
N GLU A 205 4.53 -5.68 30.30
CA GLU A 205 3.41 -5.16 31.10
C GLU A 205 2.48 -4.27 30.22
N SER A 206 1.15 -4.37 30.39
CA SER A 206 0.10 -3.77 29.52
C SER A 206 -0.86 -2.82 30.27
N ALA A 207 -1.48 -1.88 29.54
CA ALA A 207 -2.40 -0.82 30.02
C ALA A 207 -3.87 -1.02 29.51
N PRO A 208 -4.91 -0.34 30.06
CA PRO A 208 -6.33 -0.72 29.90
C PRO A 208 -7.09 -0.06 28.71
N ALA A 209 -8.21 -0.68 28.30
CA ALA A 209 -8.97 -0.45 27.05
C ALA A 209 -10.06 0.67 27.07
N PRO A 210 -10.48 1.23 25.90
CA PRO A 210 -11.45 2.34 25.76
C PRO A 210 -12.96 1.93 25.72
N ARG A 211 -13.89 2.91 25.79
CA ARG A 211 -15.37 2.73 25.81
C ARG A 211 -16.01 2.82 24.41
N HIS A 212 -16.87 1.87 24.04
CA HIS A 212 -17.58 1.76 22.74
C HIS A 212 -19.07 2.16 22.84
N SER A 213 -19.67 2.65 21.73
CA SER A 213 -21.05 3.18 21.71
C SER A 213 -22.02 2.45 20.77
N GLY A 214 -21.50 1.64 19.86
CA GLY A 214 -22.30 0.83 18.93
C GLY A 214 -22.76 -0.49 19.54
N THR A 215 -23.55 -1.26 18.78
CA THR A 215 -24.00 -2.59 19.21
C THR A 215 -22.82 -3.57 19.22
N HIS A 216 -22.50 -4.14 20.37
CA HIS A 216 -21.53 -5.23 20.44
C HIS A 216 -22.12 -6.50 19.81
N LEU A 217 -21.41 -7.07 18.84
CA LEU A 217 -21.80 -8.30 18.16
C LEU A 217 -21.03 -9.48 18.71
N ILE A 218 -21.66 -10.66 18.72
CA ILE A 218 -20.96 -11.94 18.89
C ILE A 218 -20.84 -12.66 17.55
N ARG A 219 -19.91 -13.63 17.47
CA ARG A 219 -19.69 -14.44 16.27
C ARG A 219 -21.02 -15.00 15.70
N GLY A 220 -21.25 -14.79 14.41
CA GLY A 220 -22.47 -15.22 13.70
C GLY A 220 -23.71 -14.34 13.92
N GLN A 221 -23.65 -13.33 14.81
CA GLN A 221 -24.74 -12.37 15.01
C GLN A 221 -24.80 -11.38 13.84
N LYS A 222 -25.55 -11.76 12.80
CA LYS A 222 -25.72 -10.95 11.60
C LYS A 222 -26.56 -9.70 11.86
N ILE A 223 -26.13 -8.56 11.33
CA ILE A 223 -26.91 -7.31 11.37
C ILE A 223 -27.11 -6.73 9.98
N GLY A 224 -28.20 -6.00 9.77
CA GLY A 224 -28.38 -5.18 8.57
C GLY A 224 -27.60 -3.87 8.65
N ILE A 225 -27.02 -3.45 7.53
CA ILE A 225 -26.39 -2.15 7.39
C ILE A 225 -27.45 -1.19 6.85
N SER A 226 -28.35 -0.75 7.74
CA SER A 226 -29.32 0.29 7.37
C SER A 226 -28.57 1.63 7.30
N ASN A 227 -28.50 2.20 6.10
CA ASN A 227 -27.67 3.38 5.86
C ASN A 227 -28.36 4.38 4.93
N PRO A 228 -28.60 5.63 5.36
CA PRO A 228 -29.25 6.64 4.53
C PRO A 228 -28.46 7.08 3.29
N ASN A 229 -27.13 6.84 3.24
CA ASN A 229 -26.26 7.34 2.17
C ASN A 229 -25.50 6.26 1.40
N ASN A 230 -25.79 4.97 1.62
CA ASN A 230 -25.10 3.85 0.96
C ASN A 230 -23.56 3.90 1.11
N ARG A 231 -23.05 4.43 2.23
CA ARG A 231 -21.61 4.54 2.50
C ARG A 231 -21.22 4.07 3.89
N LEU A 232 -20.25 3.19 4.00
CA LEU A 232 -19.83 2.61 5.27
C LEU A 232 -18.33 2.80 5.48
N LEU A 233 -17.92 3.12 6.71
CA LEU A 233 -16.53 3.01 7.13
C LEU A 233 -16.39 1.73 7.94
N VAL A 234 -15.52 0.83 7.51
CA VAL A 234 -15.11 -0.35 8.27
C VAL A 234 -13.73 -0.06 8.84
N GLU A 235 -13.62 0.01 10.16
CA GLU A 235 -12.35 0.17 10.85
C GLU A 235 -11.93 -1.17 11.44
N VAL A 236 -10.69 -1.56 11.19
CA VAL A 236 -10.08 -2.75 11.74
C VAL A 236 -8.89 -2.32 12.58
N GLU A 237 -8.82 -2.81 13.80
CA GLU A 237 -7.77 -2.52 14.77
C GLU A 237 -7.33 -3.81 15.44
N TRP A 238 -6.05 -3.93 15.76
CA TRP A 238 -5.52 -5.09 16.47
C TRP A 238 -4.48 -4.66 17.50
N ASN A 239 -4.35 -5.44 18.56
CA ASN A 239 -3.39 -5.21 19.62
C ASN A 239 -2.36 -6.35 19.62
N LEU A 240 -1.10 -5.98 19.49
CA LEU A 240 -0.01 -6.94 19.39
C LEU A 240 0.55 -7.26 20.77
N LEU A 241 0.71 -8.54 21.08
CA LEU A 241 1.57 -8.98 22.19
C LEU A 241 3.05 -8.95 21.76
N ASN A 242 3.29 -9.18 20.46
CA ASN A 242 4.61 -9.12 19.84
C ASN A 242 4.70 -7.91 18.87
N PRO A 243 5.43 -6.84 19.22
CA PRO A 243 5.51 -5.63 18.41
C PRO A 243 6.22 -5.84 17.05
N ASP A 244 6.91 -6.96 16.85
CA ASP A 244 7.59 -7.29 15.59
C ASP A 244 6.64 -7.94 14.56
N MET A 245 5.39 -8.20 14.94
CA MET A 245 4.38 -8.69 14.02
C MET A 245 3.95 -7.60 13.04
N ASP A 246 4.08 -7.91 11.76
CA ASP A 246 3.48 -7.11 10.70
C ASP A 246 2.20 -7.82 10.27
N ILE A 247 1.08 -7.16 10.54
CA ILE A 247 -0.25 -7.61 10.17
C ILE A 247 -0.77 -6.63 9.15
N ASP A 248 -1.24 -7.16 8.04
CA ASP A 248 -1.91 -6.38 7.02
C ASP A 248 -3.39 -6.72 6.99
N ALA A 249 -4.20 -5.68 6.86
CA ALA A 249 -5.61 -5.80 6.61
C ALA A 249 -5.88 -5.80 5.10
N SER A 250 -6.73 -6.70 4.66
CA SER A 250 -7.18 -6.83 3.27
C SER A 250 -8.69 -6.96 3.21
N SER A 251 -9.26 -6.61 2.05
CA SER A 251 -10.64 -6.87 1.70
C SER A 251 -10.74 -7.53 0.33
N PHE A 252 -11.54 -8.59 0.22
CA PHE A 252 -11.76 -9.30 -1.04
C PHE A 252 -13.18 -9.02 -1.53
N LEU A 253 -13.29 -8.50 -2.76
CA LEU A 253 -14.57 -8.29 -3.44
C LEU A 253 -14.96 -9.58 -4.16
N LEU A 254 -16.00 -10.23 -3.67
CA LEU A 254 -16.41 -11.55 -4.12
C LEU A 254 -17.69 -11.46 -4.95
N HIS A 255 -17.61 -12.04 -6.14
CA HIS A 255 -18.67 -12.04 -7.14
C HIS A 255 -19.67 -13.18 -6.90
N LEU A 256 -20.60 -13.39 -7.84
CA LEU A 256 -21.69 -14.37 -7.73
C LEU A 256 -21.22 -15.81 -7.48
N ASN A 257 -20.05 -16.17 -8.01
CA ASN A 257 -19.42 -17.48 -7.83
C ASN A 257 -18.70 -17.62 -6.46
N GLY A 258 -18.63 -16.56 -5.67
CA GLY A 258 -17.95 -16.53 -4.39
C GLY A 258 -16.45 -16.25 -4.44
N THR A 259 -15.88 -15.94 -5.61
CA THR A 259 -14.46 -15.63 -5.82
C THR A 259 -14.28 -14.18 -6.29
N CYS A 260 -13.05 -13.68 -6.21
CA CYS A 260 -12.61 -12.54 -7.00
C CYS A 260 -12.61 -12.92 -8.50
N GLU A 261 -12.79 -11.96 -9.38
CA GLU A 261 -12.70 -12.15 -10.84
C GLU A 261 -11.37 -11.62 -11.41
N GLN A 262 -10.68 -10.76 -10.66
CA GLN A 262 -9.43 -10.11 -11.04
C GLN A 262 -8.60 -9.76 -9.79
N ASP A 263 -7.29 -9.62 -9.93
CA ASP A 263 -6.39 -9.21 -8.83
C ASP A 263 -6.80 -7.89 -8.17
N GLY A 264 -7.39 -6.99 -8.98
CA GLY A 264 -7.91 -5.70 -8.52
C GLY A 264 -9.04 -5.79 -7.49
N ASP A 265 -9.66 -6.96 -7.33
CA ASP A 265 -10.72 -7.22 -6.34
C ASP A 265 -10.15 -7.50 -4.94
N CYS A 266 -8.84 -7.68 -4.81
CA CYS A 266 -8.14 -7.72 -3.52
C CYS A 266 -7.62 -6.33 -3.15
N ILE A 267 -8.20 -5.75 -2.10
CA ILE A 267 -7.90 -4.40 -1.63
C ILE A 267 -7.07 -4.47 -0.36
N PHE A 268 -5.88 -3.87 -0.38
CA PHE A 268 -4.91 -3.90 0.72
C PHE A 268 -3.89 -2.76 0.53
N TYR A 269 -2.86 -2.64 1.38
CA TYR A 269 -1.92 -1.52 1.29
C TYR A 269 -1.21 -1.39 -0.08
N GLY A 270 -0.99 -2.51 -0.80
CA GLY A 270 -0.36 -2.54 -2.13
C GLY A 270 -1.34 -2.28 -3.28
N ASN A 271 -2.63 -2.49 -3.06
CA ASN A 271 -3.71 -2.16 -3.98
C ASN A 271 -4.85 -1.48 -3.18
N PRO A 272 -4.68 -0.21 -2.77
CA PRO A 272 -5.56 0.39 -1.78
C PRO A 272 -6.93 0.79 -2.32
N ASP A 273 -7.10 0.85 -3.64
CA ASP A 273 -8.32 1.34 -4.26
C ASP A 273 -8.89 0.27 -5.19
N HIS A 274 -10.18 -0.01 -5.07
CA HIS A 274 -10.86 -0.77 -6.11
C HIS A 274 -11.06 0.11 -7.33
N ARG A 275 -10.95 -0.43 -8.55
CA ARG A 275 -11.05 0.34 -9.81
C ARG A 275 -12.33 1.19 -9.93
N SER A 276 -13.44 0.74 -9.33
CA SER A 276 -14.71 1.48 -9.36
C SER A 276 -14.82 2.57 -8.28
N GLY A 277 -13.86 2.64 -7.36
CA GLY A 277 -13.90 3.49 -6.18
C GLY A 277 -14.96 3.04 -5.15
N SER A 278 -15.42 1.79 -5.22
CA SER A 278 -16.40 1.22 -4.28
C SER A 278 -15.80 0.85 -2.93
N VAL A 279 -14.51 0.53 -2.88
CA VAL A 279 -13.77 0.21 -1.67
C VAL A 279 -12.42 0.92 -1.72
N VAL A 280 -12.09 1.66 -0.68
CA VAL A 280 -10.84 2.39 -0.52
C VAL A 280 -10.23 2.03 0.83
N TYR A 281 -9.01 1.54 0.83
CA TYR A 281 -8.22 1.18 1.98
C TYR A 281 -7.33 2.35 2.42
N THR A 282 -7.19 2.54 3.72
CA THR A 282 -6.25 3.48 4.32
C THR A 282 -5.60 2.85 5.54
N LYS A 283 -4.26 2.75 5.53
CA LYS A 283 -3.50 2.37 6.73
C LYS A 283 -3.42 3.60 7.65
N ILE A 284 -4.07 3.54 8.80
CA ILE A 284 -4.15 4.66 9.74
C ILE A 284 -2.88 4.72 10.58
N ASN A 285 -2.42 3.57 11.05
CA ASN A 285 -1.15 3.40 11.75
C ASN A 285 -0.69 1.93 11.62
N THR A 286 0.28 1.50 12.43
CA THR A 286 0.82 0.14 12.40
C THR A 286 -0.19 -0.94 12.78
N ASN A 287 -1.23 -0.60 13.53
CA ASN A 287 -2.17 -1.55 14.11
C ASN A 287 -3.64 -1.25 13.79
N LYS A 288 -3.88 -0.39 12.80
CA LYS A 288 -5.21 0.09 12.42
C LYS A 288 -5.30 0.40 10.93
N ALA A 289 -6.40 -0.03 10.33
CA ALA A 289 -6.74 0.22 8.94
C ALA A 289 -8.22 0.54 8.77
N HIS A 290 -8.53 1.33 7.75
CA HIS A 290 -9.88 1.68 7.35
C HIS A 290 -10.18 1.14 5.95
N PHE A 291 -11.41 0.69 5.75
CA PHE A 291 -12.01 0.47 4.45
C PHE A 291 -13.23 1.38 4.33
N GLN A 292 -13.14 2.39 3.46
CA GLN A 292 -14.28 3.21 3.07
C GLN A 292 -15.01 2.52 1.92
N ILE A 293 -16.33 2.36 2.07
CA ILE A 293 -17.16 1.61 1.14
C ILE A 293 -18.24 2.54 0.61
N ASP A 294 -18.35 2.64 -0.72
CA ASP A 294 -19.45 3.31 -1.41
C ASP A 294 -20.24 2.26 -2.19
N PHE A 295 -21.39 1.84 -1.64
CA PHE A 295 -22.22 0.80 -2.23
C PHE A 295 -22.84 1.25 -3.57
N ASN A 296 -22.93 2.55 -3.85
CA ASN A 296 -23.46 3.04 -5.14
C ASN A 296 -22.46 2.84 -6.29
N ARG A 297 -21.17 2.75 -5.97
CA ARG A 297 -20.08 2.52 -6.94
C ARG A 297 -19.71 1.05 -7.07
N MET A 298 -20.35 0.20 -6.28
CA MET A 298 -20.06 -1.23 -6.26
C MET A 298 -20.73 -1.92 -7.44
N ASP A 299 -19.96 -2.77 -8.14
CA ASP A 299 -20.48 -3.60 -9.22
C ASP A 299 -21.70 -4.40 -8.74
N LEU A 300 -22.70 -4.56 -9.61
CA LEU A 300 -23.91 -5.31 -9.29
C LEU A 300 -23.64 -6.80 -9.06
N HIS A 301 -22.56 -7.34 -9.64
CA HIS A 301 -22.15 -8.73 -9.49
C HIS A 301 -21.37 -9.00 -8.19
N VAL A 302 -20.79 -7.99 -7.55
CA VAL A 302 -20.17 -8.14 -6.22
C VAL A 302 -21.26 -8.42 -5.19
N GLN A 303 -21.21 -9.62 -4.60
CA GLN A 303 -22.18 -10.09 -3.61
C GLN A 303 -21.66 -10.00 -2.19
N ARG A 304 -20.34 -9.95 -2.00
CA ARG A 304 -19.72 -10.05 -0.69
C ARG A 304 -18.39 -9.31 -0.63
N LEU A 305 -18.10 -8.73 0.52
CA LEU A 305 -16.78 -8.23 0.91
C LEU A 305 -16.30 -9.04 2.10
N ALA A 306 -15.20 -9.77 1.97
CA ALA A 306 -14.54 -10.38 3.13
C ALA A 306 -13.48 -9.43 3.65
N PHE A 307 -13.41 -9.23 4.97
CA PHE A 307 -12.33 -8.49 5.63
C PHE A 307 -11.43 -9.46 6.35
N ALA A 308 -10.15 -9.41 6.03
CA ALA A 308 -9.16 -10.32 6.59
C ALA A 308 -7.99 -9.57 7.20
N LEU A 309 -7.40 -10.18 8.21
CA LEU A 309 -6.03 -9.90 8.64
C LEU A 309 -5.16 -11.04 8.19
N SER A 310 -4.02 -10.73 7.62
CA SER A 310 -2.98 -11.70 7.33
C SER A 310 -1.71 -11.22 7.97
N ILE A 311 -1.04 -12.12 8.69
CA ILE A 311 0.33 -11.90 9.08
C ILE A 311 1.15 -12.02 7.80
N TYR A 312 2.09 -11.09 7.60
CA TYR A 312 3.06 -11.27 6.53
C TYR A 312 3.80 -12.59 6.76
N GLU A 313 3.53 -13.57 5.90
CA GLU A 313 4.04 -14.93 6.05
C GLU A 313 5.52 -14.98 5.71
N ASP A 314 6.31 -14.78 6.74
CA ASP A 314 7.71 -15.15 6.77
C ASP A 314 7.77 -16.44 7.58
N GLU A 315 7.84 -17.60 6.89
CA GLU A 315 7.79 -18.96 7.49
C GLU A 315 8.78 -19.13 8.66
N GLU A 316 9.80 -18.28 8.76
CA GLU A 316 10.78 -18.28 9.85
C GLU A 316 10.33 -17.58 11.15
N ARG A 317 9.35 -16.66 11.09
CA ARG A 317 8.91 -15.87 12.26
C ARG A 317 8.00 -16.67 13.20
N ASN A 318 7.41 -17.77 12.72
CA ASN A 318 6.33 -18.49 13.41
C ASN A 318 5.27 -17.52 13.96
N HIS A 319 5.11 -16.37 13.29
CA HIS A 319 4.14 -15.39 13.72
C HIS A 319 2.77 -15.97 13.46
N CYS A 320 2.00 -16.06 14.51
CA CYS A 320 0.63 -16.53 14.42
C CYS A 320 -0.24 -15.67 15.33
N PHE A 321 -1.53 -15.80 15.11
CA PHE A 321 -2.48 -14.92 15.77
C PHE A 321 -2.61 -15.17 17.29
N ASP A 322 -2.00 -16.22 17.85
CA ASP A 322 -1.84 -16.39 19.31
C ASP A 322 -0.95 -15.30 19.97
N GLN A 323 -0.24 -14.51 19.15
CA GLN A 323 0.55 -13.34 19.56
C GLN A 323 -0.21 -12.01 19.40
N VAL A 324 -1.51 -12.06 19.12
CA VAL A 324 -2.41 -10.90 19.04
C VAL A 324 -3.38 -10.97 20.22
N SER A 325 -3.41 -9.94 21.06
CA SER A 325 -4.27 -9.94 22.26
C SER A 325 -5.73 -9.64 21.93
N GLU A 326 -5.97 -8.83 20.91
CA GLU A 326 -7.31 -8.44 20.49
C GLU A 326 -7.31 -8.03 19.03
N ILE A 327 -8.35 -8.42 18.31
CA ILE A 327 -8.73 -7.93 16.99
C ILE A 327 -10.11 -7.32 17.14
N MET A 328 -10.32 -6.17 16.55
CA MET A 328 -11.57 -5.44 16.56
C MET A 328 -11.92 -4.97 15.15
N ILE A 329 -13.18 -5.18 14.76
CA ILE A 329 -13.78 -4.61 13.57
C ILE A 329 -14.98 -3.76 13.97
N ARG A 330 -15.06 -2.55 13.42
CA ARG A 330 -16.10 -1.56 13.70
C ARG A 330 -16.75 -1.11 12.42
N LEU A 331 -18.07 -0.97 12.48
CA LEU A 331 -18.90 -0.49 11.40
C LEU A 331 -19.37 0.92 11.77
N ILE A 332 -18.94 1.91 11.00
CA ILE A 332 -19.10 3.31 11.36
C ILE A 332 -19.84 4.04 10.23
N HIS A 333 -20.83 4.84 10.60
CA HIS A 333 -21.49 5.73 9.67
C HIS A 333 -20.59 6.94 9.36
N PRO A 334 -20.17 7.17 8.11
CA PRO A 334 -19.10 8.12 7.81
C PRO A 334 -19.49 9.59 8.05
N SER A 335 -20.76 9.97 7.88
CA SER A 335 -21.16 11.37 8.04
C SER A 335 -21.35 11.83 9.49
N ALA A 336 -21.45 10.89 10.44
CA ALA A 336 -21.72 11.18 11.85
C ALA A 336 -20.66 10.60 12.79
N HIS A 337 -19.68 9.85 12.24
CA HIS A 337 -18.76 8.99 13.00
C HIS A 337 -19.48 8.12 14.05
N GLN A 338 -20.75 7.80 13.79
CA GLN A 338 -21.57 6.99 14.68
C GLN A 338 -21.21 5.53 14.48
N GLU A 339 -20.69 4.89 15.53
CA GLU A 339 -20.47 3.44 15.56
C GLU A 339 -21.82 2.72 15.53
N ILE A 340 -22.07 1.96 14.46
CA ILE A 340 -23.28 1.16 14.26
C ILE A 340 -23.17 -0.10 15.12
N ALA A 341 -22.05 -0.80 14.96
CA ALA A 341 -21.76 -2.03 15.65
C ALA A 341 -20.26 -2.31 15.65
N TYR A 342 -19.83 -3.17 16.57
CA TYR A 342 -18.45 -3.63 16.64
C TYR A 342 -18.40 -5.10 17.04
N PHE A 343 -17.32 -5.75 16.65
CA PHE A 343 -17.01 -7.13 17.04
C PHE A 343 -15.53 -7.17 17.42
N ASN A 344 -15.22 -7.66 18.62
CA ASN A 344 -13.86 -7.91 19.07
C ASN A 344 -13.70 -9.36 19.58
N PHE A 345 -12.50 -9.90 19.39
CA PHE A 345 -12.12 -11.25 19.79
C PHE A 345 -10.59 -11.34 19.89
N GLY A 346 -10.05 -12.34 20.58
CA GLY A 346 -8.60 -12.47 20.77
C GLY A 346 -8.16 -13.68 21.57
N GLU A 347 -8.92 -14.05 22.61
CA GLU A 347 -8.55 -15.16 23.52
C GLU A 347 -8.53 -16.54 22.83
N GLU A 348 -9.26 -16.69 21.73
CA GLU A 348 -9.45 -17.93 20.97
C GLU A 348 -8.49 -18.06 19.77
N LEU A 349 -7.58 -17.10 19.60
CA LEU A 349 -6.60 -17.11 18.51
C LEU A 349 -5.51 -18.16 18.78
N THR A 350 -5.17 -18.93 17.75
CA THR A 350 -4.18 -20.00 17.86
C THR A 350 -3.11 -19.84 16.77
N LYS A 351 -2.61 -20.93 16.19
CA LYS A 351 -1.46 -20.94 15.29
C LYS A 351 -1.76 -20.51 13.84
N GLN A 352 -2.91 -19.89 13.60
CA GLN A 352 -3.29 -19.42 12.27
C GLN A 352 -2.46 -18.20 11.85
N THR A 353 -2.28 -18.04 10.54
CA THR A 353 -1.48 -16.96 9.91
C THR A 353 -2.34 -15.97 9.13
N ALA A 354 -3.62 -16.29 8.94
CA ALA A 354 -4.67 -15.42 8.44
C ALA A 354 -5.92 -15.51 9.33
N ILE A 355 -6.75 -14.48 9.31
CA ILE A 355 -8.07 -14.45 9.96
C ILE A 355 -9.05 -13.75 9.03
N ILE A 356 -10.21 -14.36 8.80
CA ILE A 356 -11.38 -13.66 8.29
C ILE A 356 -12.12 -13.07 9.49
N ILE A 357 -12.11 -11.76 9.60
CA ILE A 357 -12.67 -11.02 10.74
C ILE A 357 -14.20 -10.99 10.64
N GLY A 358 -14.69 -10.70 9.44
CA GLY A 358 -16.11 -10.61 9.14
C GLY A 358 -16.36 -10.35 7.65
N GLU A 359 -17.62 -10.45 7.26
CA GLU A 359 -18.05 -10.28 5.88
C GLU A 359 -19.24 -9.33 5.77
N LEU A 360 -19.21 -8.42 4.81
CA LEU A 360 -20.41 -7.78 4.30
C LEU A 360 -20.97 -8.63 3.17
N TYR A 361 -22.27 -8.89 3.13
CA TYR A 361 -22.89 -9.69 2.08
C TYR A 361 -24.28 -9.18 1.73
N ARG A 362 -24.70 -9.37 0.48
CA ARG A 362 -26.05 -9.03 0.02
C ARG A 362 -27.05 -10.11 0.42
N TYR A 363 -28.18 -9.70 0.96
CA TYR A 363 -29.33 -10.55 1.23
C TYR A 363 -30.61 -9.77 0.94
N GLN A 364 -31.42 -10.26 0.00
CA GLN A 364 -32.66 -9.58 -0.43
C GLN A 364 -32.43 -8.11 -0.80
N SER A 365 -31.36 -7.84 -1.56
CA SER A 365 -30.92 -6.50 -2.01
C SER A 365 -30.43 -5.55 -0.91
N GLU A 366 -30.32 -6.01 0.34
CA GLU A 366 -29.73 -5.24 1.43
C GLU A 366 -28.35 -5.79 1.82
N TRP A 367 -27.46 -4.90 2.27
CA TRP A 367 -26.17 -5.30 2.83
C TRP A 367 -26.32 -5.68 4.29
N LYS A 368 -25.74 -6.82 4.66
CA LYS A 368 -25.66 -7.32 6.02
C LYS A 368 -24.21 -7.57 6.39
N PHE A 369 -23.88 -7.42 7.67
CA PHE A 369 -22.59 -7.81 8.20
C PHE A 369 -22.70 -9.11 8.99
N ASN A 370 -21.74 -10.00 8.81
CA ASN A 370 -21.55 -11.23 9.55
C ASN A 370 -20.19 -11.20 10.27
N PRO A 371 -20.15 -11.11 11.61
CA PRO A 371 -18.91 -11.28 12.36
C PRO A 371 -18.46 -12.76 12.34
N ILE A 372 -17.22 -13.03 11.91
CA ILE A 372 -16.73 -14.39 11.66
C ILE A 372 -15.63 -14.78 12.65
N GLY A 373 -14.53 -14.01 12.72
CA GLY A 373 -13.39 -14.30 13.60
C GLY A 373 -12.77 -15.68 13.39
N GLN A 374 -12.66 -16.15 12.15
CA GLN A 374 -12.17 -17.49 11.82
C GLN A 374 -10.73 -17.44 11.34
N GLY A 375 -9.86 -18.20 11.98
CA GLY A 375 -8.47 -18.35 11.55
C GLY A 375 -8.31 -19.27 10.34
N TYR A 376 -7.31 -18.97 9.52
CA TYR A 376 -6.88 -19.67 8.32
C TYR A 376 -5.36 -19.95 8.38
N PHE A 377 -4.95 -21.12 7.89
CA PHE A 377 -3.53 -21.46 7.70
C PHE A 377 -3.10 -21.09 6.28
N GLY A 378 -1.83 -20.74 6.09
CA GLY A 378 -1.29 -20.35 4.79
C GLY A 378 -1.57 -18.89 4.40
N GLY A 379 -2.04 -18.09 5.37
CA GLY A 379 -1.94 -16.63 5.34
C GLY A 379 -2.64 -15.98 4.17
N LEU A 380 -2.07 -14.87 3.69
CA LEU A 380 -2.65 -14.14 2.56
C LEU A 380 -2.67 -15.01 1.29
N HIS A 381 -1.65 -15.83 1.07
CA HIS A 381 -1.56 -16.69 -0.10
C HIS A 381 -2.73 -17.68 -0.17
N ALA A 382 -3.01 -18.38 0.93
CA ALA A 382 -4.14 -19.32 1.01
C ALA A 382 -5.48 -18.61 0.85
N LEU A 383 -5.65 -17.42 1.46
CA LEU A 383 -6.86 -16.62 1.25
C LEU A 383 -7.04 -16.21 -0.21
N CYS A 384 -5.96 -15.78 -0.88
CA CYS A 384 -6.00 -15.44 -2.31
C CYS A 384 -6.44 -16.64 -3.15
N LEU A 385 -5.86 -17.81 -2.93
CA LEU A 385 -6.24 -19.04 -3.65
C LEU A 385 -7.70 -19.45 -3.38
N ASP A 386 -8.14 -19.43 -2.11
CA ASP A 386 -9.52 -19.77 -1.73
C ASP A 386 -10.53 -18.79 -2.35
N TYR A 387 -10.13 -17.53 -2.54
CA TYR A 387 -10.91 -16.51 -3.22
C TYR A 387 -10.62 -16.42 -4.73
N GLY A 388 -9.93 -17.40 -5.33
CA GLY A 388 -9.80 -17.56 -6.78
C GLY A 388 -8.80 -16.64 -7.47
N LEU A 389 -7.86 -16.05 -6.73
CA LEU A 389 -6.76 -15.26 -7.27
C LEU A 389 -5.53 -16.13 -7.55
N GLU A 390 -4.83 -15.85 -8.64
CA GLU A 390 -3.56 -16.51 -8.96
C GLU A 390 -2.41 -15.85 -8.19
N VAL A 391 -1.51 -16.67 -7.62
CA VAL A 391 -0.31 -16.17 -6.92
C VAL A 391 0.91 -16.89 -7.50
N GLU A 392 1.84 -16.16 -8.12
CA GLU A 392 3.04 -16.76 -8.72
C GLU A 392 3.99 -17.33 -7.64
N HIS A 393 4.21 -18.65 -7.68
CA HIS A 393 5.26 -19.32 -6.91
C HIS A 393 6.63 -19.14 -7.59
N THR A 394 7.51 -18.30 -7.05
CA THR A 394 8.94 -18.40 -7.40
C THR A 394 9.60 -19.55 -6.62
N LEU A 395 9.76 -20.71 -7.25
CA LEU A 395 10.69 -21.75 -6.79
C LEU A 395 12.13 -21.33 -7.15
N PRO A 396 13.12 -21.48 -6.25
CA PRO A 396 14.51 -21.20 -6.58
C PRO A 396 15.06 -22.27 -7.54
N GLU A 397 15.57 -21.84 -8.70
CA GLU A 397 16.33 -22.71 -9.61
C GLU A 397 17.55 -23.29 -8.89
N VAL A 398 17.61 -24.62 -8.82
CA VAL A 398 18.79 -25.35 -8.38
C VAL A 398 19.86 -25.19 -9.47
N ALA A 399 20.92 -24.45 -9.16
CA ALA A 399 22.10 -24.36 -10.01
C ALA A 399 22.68 -25.76 -10.25
N ALA A 400 22.51 -26.27 -11.47
CA ALA A 400 23.17 -27.47 -11.92
C ALA A 400 24.69 -27.21 -11.94
N GLY A 401 25.41 -27.89 -11.04
CA GLY A 401 26.85 -27.78 -10.89
C GLY A 401 27.59 -28.14 -12.18
N ASN A 402 28.46 -27.22 -12.61
CA ASN A 402 29.46 -27.47 -13.63
C ASN A 402 30.36 -28.63 -13.19
N HIS A 403 30.24 -29.78 -13.84
CA HIS A 403 31.24 -30.84 -13.79
C HIS A 403 32.49 -30.38 -14.53
N GLY A 404 33.59 -30.28 -13.79
CA GLY A 404 34.93 -30.20 -14.36
C GLY A 404 35.23 -31.43 -15.21
N ARG A 405 35.82 -31.19 -16.38
CA ARG A 405 36.59 -32.18 -17.12
C ARG A 405 37.99 -31.62 -17.36
N GLU A 406 38.90 -32.00 -16.47
CA GLU A 406 40.31 -32.20 -16.82
C GLU A 406 40.50 -33.61 -17.42
N ASN A 407 41.57 -33.75 -18.21
CA ASN A 407 42.16 -34.96 -18.80
C ASN A 407 41.64 -35.39 -20.19
N ARG A 408 42.26 -34.88 -21.26
CA ARG A 408 43.45 -35.49 -21.91
C ARG A 408 43.97 -34.62 -23.05
#